data_AF-A0A5R8Z866-F1
#
_entry.id   AF-A0A5R8Z866-F1
#
_cell.length_a   1.000
_cell.length_b   1.000
_cell.length_c   1.000
_cell.angle_alpha   90.00
_cell.angle_beta   90.00
_cell.angle_gamma   90.00
#
_symmetry.space_group_name_H-M   'P 1'
#
loop_
_entity.id
_entity.type
_entity.pdbx_description
1 polymer ?
#
loop_
_entity_poly.entity_id
_entity_poly.type
_entity_poly.pdbx_seq_one_letter_code
_entity_poly.pdbx_strand_id
1 'polypeptide(L)'
;MSFWDAAGRRWPIWGGLLVGVLALGPALGPGFTLAYDLVFVPEPVFGAAAFGLSGTLPRAVPSDALVAALGLVLPGALVQKAVLLGIFVLACCGVAALTERWPPTARVAAAVFYTWNPFVAERLLLGHWALLLGYAGLPWVVRAVSGGGRRAIVVALLPAAAGGFMAMIITLVTAAPVAAYARTRARDGTRGEPLRVFAVSWVVLSLPWLVPSLLRPGGVPGDPAGVDAFAARADTPFGTLGSLLVLSGIWNAEAVPPGYGATLPQILRLAAVVVTLTGFALGRGVPARPGLAVAAVVGFAVAALGVTEAGRAALRVLVTHWAGFAVLRDAQQYVAPLALAQALGLGAVAARLRGAPASSAAGVVTSVVAAGAPLLLLPTLALGGLGRLAAVPYPRDFDEVRARVAADPVPGDVLLLPWEAYRAYDWNARRSVLDPLPRYLTRRVAWNDMVRVGDRGRDGAGGGVVGAEDPRALALTPLVRSGAPLTEGLRRAGFRFVVLDGDQSNWNEFHSRLRGARPVYTGRHAALYAIDAPEQAPDTGPPAFIVILGWFVAFSYIYLMVRESGSSVVRRRSSNVDLRRG
;
A
#
# COMPACT_ATOMS: atom_id res chain seq x y z
N MET A 1 -7.95 -16.25 26.05
CA MET A 1 -6.59 -16.28 25.49
C MET A 1 -6.56 -15.29 24.35
N SER A 2 -5.82 -14.20 24.50
CA SER A 2 -5.83 -13.10 23.54
C SER A 2 -5.31 -13.60 22.19
N PHE A 3 -5.88 -13.12 21.09
CA PHE A 3 -5.42 -13.40 19.72
C PHE A 3 -3.92 -13.08 19.53
N TRP A 4 -3.36 -12.27 20.43
CA TRP A 4 -1.97 -11.84 20.50
C TRP A 4 -1.09 -12.67 21.48
N ASP A 5 -1.65 -13.56 22.31
CA ASP A 5 -0.92 -14.28 23.38
C ASP A 5 -0.01 -15.43 22.88
N ALA A 6 0.00 -15.71 21.57
CA ALA A 6 1.11 -16.46 20.96
C ALA A 6 2.48 -15.74 21.12
N ALA A 7 2.45 -14.47 21.59
CA ALA A 7 3.56 -13.60 21.98
C ALA A 7 4.34 -14.01 23.24
N GLY A 8 4.14 -15.21 23.79
CA GLY A 8 5.04 -15.77 24.83
C GLY A 8 6.51 -15.83 24.39
N ARG A 9 6.80 -15.66 23.09
CA ARG A 9 8.14 -15.41 22.59
C ARG A 9 8.18 -14.04 21.91
N ARG A 10 8.96 -13.11 22.47
CA ARG A 10 9.14 -11.74 21.93
C ARG A 10 9.95 -11.69 20.63
N TRP A 11 10.53 -12.82 20.19
CA TRP A 11 11.41 -12.87 19.02
C TRP A 11 10.78 -12.37 17.71
N PRO A 12 9.50 -12.61 17.37
CA PRO A 12 8.96 -12.13 16.09
C PRO A 12 8.87 -10.61 16.03
N ILE A 13 8.62 -9.97 17.18
CA ILE A 13 8.59 -8.51 17.31
C ILE A 13 10.00 -7.96 17.07
N TRP A 14 10.99 -8.47 17.82
CA TRP A 14 12.39 -8.03 17.68
C TRP A 14 12.99 -8.38 16.32
N GLY A 15 12.64 -9.54 15.76
CA GLY A 15 13.08 -9.96 14.42
C GLY A 15 12.48 -9.08 13.34
N GLY A 16 11.19 -8.75 13.41
CA GLY A 16 10.55 -7.81 12.50
C GLY A 16 11.13 -6.40 12.62
N LEU A 17 11.39 -5.92 13.84
CA LEU A 17 12.09 -4.64 14.07
C LEU A 17 13.49 -4.65 13.47
N LEU A 18 14.28 -5.70 13.71
CA LEU A 18 15.64 -5.82 13.18
C LEU A 18 15.63 -5.80 11.65
N VAL A 19 14.80 -6.62 11.01
CA VAL A 19 14.69 -6.66 9.55
C VAL A 19 14.20 -5.32 9.01
N GLY A 20 13.23 -4.68 9.66
CA GLY A 20 12.73 -3.35 9.28
C GLY A 20 13.79 -2.26 9.39
N VAL A 21 14.58 -2.25 10.48
CA VAL A 21 15.70 -1.31 10.65
C VAL A 21 16.76 -1.53 9.59
N LEU A 22 17.10 -2.78 9.27
CA LEU A 22 18.05 -3.12 8.21
C LEU A 22 17.54 -2.70 6.82
N ALA A 23 16.24 -2.87 6.54
CA ALA A 23 15.64 -2.51 5.26
C ALA A 23 15.50 -0.98 5.09
N LEU A 24 15.13 -0.26 6.16
CA LEU A 24 14.85 1.18 6.11
C LEU A 24 16.13 2.03 6.28
N GLY A 25 17.05 1.63 7.17
CA GLY A 25 18.31 2.31 7.43
C GLY A 25 18.22 3.85 7.46
N PRO A 26 18.79 4.58 6.47
CA PRO A 26 18.75 6.04 6.40
C PRO A 26 17.34 6.66 6.38
N ALA A 27 16.31 5.90 5.98
CA ALA A 27 14.91 6.35 6.02
C ALA A 27 14.40 6.61 7.46
N LEU A 28 15.04 6.01 8.47
CA LEU A 28 14.71 6.22 9.89
C LEU A 28 15.36 7.48 10.49
N GLY A 29 16.13 8.24 9.70
CA GLY A 29 16.72 9.51 10.11
C GLY A 29 15.68 10.60 10.43
N PRO A 30 16.14 11.77 10.92
CA PRO A 30 15.27 12.90 11.19
C PRO A 30 14.62 13.44 9.91
N GLY A 31 13.36 13.89 10.01
CA GLY A 31 12.58 14.38 8.86
C GLY A 31 11.64 13.32 8.29
N PHE A 32 11.43 13.31 6.97
CA PHE A 32 10.49 12.46 6.24
C PHE A 32 11.19 11.70 5.13
N THR A 33 10.81 10.44 4.91
CA THR A 33 11.22 9.72 3.70
C THR A 33 10.20 10.01 2.62
N LEU A 34 10.64 10.61 1.52
CA LEU A 34 9.79 11.06 0.42
C LEU A 34 10.22 10.39 -0.88
N ALA A 35 9.38 9.50 -1.41
CA ALA A 35 9.65 8.78 -2.66
C ALA A 35 8.33 8.27 -3.27
N TYR A 36 8.05 8.66 -4.51
CA TYR A 36 6.80 8.40 -5.23
C TYR A 36 5.58 8.61 -4.33
N ASP A 37 4.85 7.54 -3.97
CA ASP A 37 3.64 7.60 -3.17
C ASP A 37 3.89 7.66 -1.65
N LEU A 38 5.14 7.50 -1.22
CA LEU A 38 5.55 7.64 0.18
C LEU A 38 5.61 9.12 0.55
N VAL A 39 4.45 9.72 0.78
CA VAL A 39 4.31 11.13 1.15
C VAL A 39 3.57 11.25 2.47
N PHE A 40 4.30 11.62 3.49
CA PHE A 40 3.78 11.98 4.81
C PHE A 40 4.16 13.43 5.06
N VAL A 41 3.28 14.18 5.72
CA VAL A 41 3.49 15.60 6.03
C VAL A 41 3.58 15.81 7.54
N PRO A 42 4.19 16.92 8.02
CA PRO A 42 4.32 17.23 9.44
C PRO A 42 2.99 17.30 10.17
N GLU A 43 2.02 17.99 9.57
CA GLU A 43 0.67 18.19 10.12
C GLU A 43 -0.37 17.75 9.09
N PRO A 44 -0.72 16.44 9.04
CA PRO A 44 -1.69 15.95 8.08
C PRO A 44 -3.07 16.52 8.37
N VAL A 45 -3.76 16.96 7.32
CA VAL A 45 -5.04 17.65 7.44
C VAL A 45 -6.20 16.66 7.48
N PHE A 46 -7.10 16.82 8.44
CA PHE A 46 -8.41 16.17 8.47
C PHE A 46 -9.40 16.83 7.52
N GLY A 47 -9.10 16.79 6.23
CA GLY A 47 -9.90 17.39 5.17
C GLY A 47 -10.91 16.42 4.55
N ALA A 48 -11.78 16.97 3.69
CA ALA A 48 -12.76 16.18 2.92
C ALA A 48 -12.11 15.01 2.15
N ALA A 49 -10.93 15.22 1.57
CA ALA A 49 -10.23 14.18 0.79
C ALA A 49 -9.85 12.95 1.63
N ALA A 50 -9.44 13.15 2.90
CA ALA A 50 -9.05 12.05 3.79
C ALA A 50 -10.22 11.09 4.09
N PHE A 51 -11.46 11.58 4.02
CA PHE A 51 -12.68 10.80 4.24
C PHE A 51 -13.37 10.36 2.94
N GLY A 52 -12.81 10.67 1.77
CA GLY A 52 -13.41 10.37 0.47
C GLY A 52 -14.58 11.29 0.11
N LEU A 53 -14.62 12.50 0.68
CA LEU A 53 -15.67 13.49 0.41
C LEU A 53 -15.30 14.48 -0.71
N SER A 54 -14.10 14.39 -1.27
CA SER A 54 -13.66 15.20 -2.42
C SER A 54 -14.10 14.57 -3.75
N GLY A 55 -13.98 15.33 -4.84
CA GLY A 55 -14.18 14.83 -6.21
C GLY A 55 -13.07 13.89 -6.73
N THR A 56 -12.02 13.62 -5.95
CA THR A 56 -10.91 12.71 -6.34
C THR A 56 -11.23 11.26 -6.02
N LEU A 57 -10.61 10.31 -6.72
CA LEU A 57 -10.73 8.90 -6.35
C LEU A 57 -10.14 8.65 -4.94
N PRO A 58 -10.86 7.94 -4.04
CA PRO A 58 -10.48 7.77 -2.64
C PRO A 58 -9.42 6.66 -2.46
N ARG A 59 -8.33 6.71 -3.22
CA ARG A 59 -7.26 5.68 -3.21
C ARG A 59 -6.49 5.62 -1.89
N ALA A 60 -6.37 6.76 -1.22
CA ALA A 60 -5.72 6.89 0.08
C ALA A 60 -6.71 6.83 1.25
N VAL A 61 -7.97 6.44 1.01
CA VAL A 61 -8.96 6.25 2.07
C VAL A 61 -8.96 4.78 2.48
N PRO A 62 -8.89 4.44 3.77
CA PRO A 62 -8.86 5.32 4.95
C PRO A 62 -7.44 5.67 5.43
N SER A 63 -6.40 5.28 4.71
CA SER A 63 -5.01 5.37 5.16
C SER A 63 -4.57 6.80 5.53
N ASP A 64 -4.93 7.81 4.73
CA ASP A 64 -4.64 9.22 5.01
C ASP A 64 -5.42 9.74 6.23
N ALA A 65 -6.69 9.33 6.43
CA ALA A 65 -7.46 9.70 7.62
C ALA A 65 -6.88 9.08 8.90
N LEU A 66 -6.38 7.84 8.84
CA LEU A 66 -5.71 7.21 9.97
C LEU A 66 -4.38 7.89 10.29
N VAL A 67 -3.62 8.28 9.28
CA VAL A 67 -2.38 9.04 9.47
C VAL A 67 -2.67 10.42 10.06
N ALA A 68 -3.71 11.11 9.60
CA ALA A 68 -4.17 12.36 10.19
C ALA A 68 -4.60 12.17 11.66
N ALA A 69 -5.29 11.08 11.99
CA ALA A 69 -5.69 10.76 13.36
C ALA A 69 -4.51 10.57 14.29
N LEU A 70 -3.49 9.84 13.84
CA LEU A 70 -2.25 9.66 14.58
C LEU A 70 -1.46 10.97 14.68
N GLY A 71 -1.54 11.83 13.67
CA GLY A 71 -0.94 13.16 13.63
C GLY A 71 -1.45 14.14 14.68
N LEU A 72 -2.64 13.89 15.27
CA LEU A 72 -3.17 14.70 16.38
C LEU A 72 -2.39 14.53 17.68
N VAL A 73 -1.73 13.38 17.85
CA VAL A 73 -1.10 12.98 19.11
C VAL A 73 0.40 12.70 18.97
N LEU A 74 0.87 12.41 17.76
CA LEU A 74 2.26 12.13 17.45
C LEU A 74 2.74 12.99 16.28
N PRO A 75 4.01 13.45 16.28
CA PRO A 75 4.58 14.14 15.13
C PRO A 75 4.47 13.27 13.86
N GLY A 76 4.09 13.85 12.73
CA GLY A 76 3.91 13.10 11.46
C GLY A 76 5.14 12.30 11.05
N ALA A 77 6.34 12.79 11.36
CA ALA A 77 7.59 12.08 11.12
C ALA A 77 7.66 10.77 11.91
N LEU A 78 7.24 10.77 13.18
CA LEU A 78 7.21 9.58 14.01
C LEU A 78 6.13 8.60 13.53
N VAL A 79 4.95 9.10 13.13
CA VAL A 79 3.87 8.28 12.56
C VAL A 79 4.36 7.50 11.35
N GLN A 80 5.02 8.17 10.39
CA GLN A 80 5.56 7.51 9.21
C GLN A 80 6.50 6.35 9.60
N LYS A 81 7.38 6.56 10.58
CA LYS A 81 8.45 5.62 10.93
C LYS A 81 7.86 4.42 11.68
N ALA A 82 6.90 4.70 12.56
CA ALA A 82 6.13 3.68 13.27
C ALA A 82 5.31 2.82 12.29
N VAL A 83 4.68 3.41 11.28
CA VAL A 83 3.94 2.66 10.24
C VAL A 83 4.89 1.79 9.42
N LEU A 84 6.01 2.34 8.94
CA LEU A 84 6.98 1.61 8.14
C LEU A 84 7.59 0.43 8.91
N LEU A 85 8.02 0.63 10.16
CA LEU A 85 8.52 -0.46 11.02
C LEU A 85 7.40 -1.45 11.38
N GLY A 86 6.18 -0.94 11.61
CA GLY A 86 5.00 -1.73 11.93
C GLY A 86 4.67 -2.76 10.87
N ILE A 87 4.87 -2.45 9.58
CA ILE A 87 4.71 -3.40 8.47
C ILE A 87 5.60 -4.64 8.66
N PHE A 88 6.89 -4.45 8.95
CA PHE A 88 7.83 -5.57 9.15
C PHE A 88 7.51 -6.38 10.41
N VAL A 89 7.16 -5.70 11.50
CA VAL A 89 6.74 -6.37 12.76
C VAL A 89 5.48 -7.19 12.55
N LEU A 90 4.47 -6.62 11.90
CA LEU A 90 3.20 -7.28 11.64
C LEU A 90 3.38 -8.50 10.73
N ALA A 91 4.16 -8.38 9.65
CA ALA A 91 4.47 -9.46 8.72
C ALA A 91 5.21 -10.60 9.43
N CYS A 92 6.27 -10.29 10.19
CA CYS A 92 7.07 -11.27 10.92
C CYS A 92 6.23 -12.00 11.97
N CYS A 93 5.46 -11.26 12.78
CA CYS A 93 4.57 -11.83 13.78
C CYS A 93 3.48 -12.70 13.14
N GLY A 94 2.92 -12.27 12.00
CA GLY A 94 1.90 -13.01 11.27
C GLY A 94 2.40 -14.36 10.77
N VAL A 95 3.58 -14.39 10.12
CA VAL A 95 4.18 -15.64 9.67
C VAL A 95 4.53 -16.53 10.85
N ALA A 96 5.11 -15.95 11.92
CA ALA A 96 5.45 -16.70 13.13
C ALA A 96 4.22 -17.30 13.83
N ALA A 97 3.06 -16.64 13.75
CA ALA A 97 1.79 -17.14 14.27
C ALA A 97 1.17 -18.20 13.37
N LEU A 98 1.21 -18.01 12.04
CA LEU A 98 0.71 -19.00 11.07
C LEU A 98 1.52 -20.31 11.10
N THR A 99 2.81 -20.22 11.43
CA THR A 99 3.75 -21.34 11.52
C THR A 99 4.05 -21.75 12.97
N GLU A 100 3.16 -21.45 13.93
CA GLU A 100 3.40 -21.67 15.37
C GLU A 100 3.80 -23.13 15.73
N ARG A 101 3.32 -24.11 14.95
CA ARG A 101 3.60 -25.55 15.12
C ARG A 101 4.92 -26.00 14.48
N TRP A 102 5.56 -25.14 13.71
CA TRP A 102 6.84 -25.42 13.10
C TRP A 102 7.96 -25.17 14.09
N PRO A 103 9.09 -25.84 13.91
CA PRO A 103 10.18 -25.65 14.85
C PRO A 103 10.87 -24.27 14.55
N PRO A 104 11.55 -23.63 15.53
CA PRO A 104 11.93 -22.21 15.46
C PRO A 104 12.66 -21.73 14.19
N THR A 105 13.68 -22.45 13.73
CA THR A 105 14.45 -22.11 12.51
C THR A 105 13.57 -22.02 11.25
N ALA A 106 12.57 -22.89 11.11
CA ALA A 106 11.62 -22.86 10.00
C ALA A 106 10.73 -21.63 10.05
N ARG A 107 10.32 -21.22 11.26
CA ARG A 107 9.53 -20.01 11.49
C ARG A 107 10.34 -18.75 11.16
N VAL A 108 11.61 -18.71 11.58
CA VAL A 108 12.52 -17.60 11.28
C VAL A 108 12.79 -17.52 9.78
N ALA A 109 13.11 -18.63 9.11
CA ALA A 109 13.37 -18.64 7.67
C ALA A 109 12.16 -18.16 6.86
N ALA A 110 10.95 -18.65 7.20
CA ALA A 110 9.72 -18.18 6.57
C ALA A 110 9.46 -16.69 6.84
N ALA A 111 9.62 -16.24 8.08
CA ALA A 111 9.38 -14.86 8.46
C ALA A 111 10.36 -13.90 7.77
N VAL A 112 11.66 -14.21 7.76
CA VAL A 112 12.69 -13.39 7.12
C VAL A 112 12.43 -13.29 5.62
N PHE A 113 12.16 -14.41 4.93
CA PHE A 113 11.83 -14.37 3.50
C PHE A 113 10.59 -13.51 3.23
N TYR A 114 9.54 -13.66 4.04
CA TYR A 114 8.30 -12.89 3.85
C TYR A 114 8.51 -11.38 4.04
N THR A 115 9.40 -10.98 4.94
CA THR A 115 9.74 -9.56 5.16
C THR A 115 10.83 -9.03 4.22
N TRP A 116 11.62 -9.90 3.60
CA TRP A 116 12.78 -9.54 2.79
C TRP A 116 12.77 -10.30 1.47
N ASN A 117 12.02 -9.78 0.50
CA ASN A 117 11.91 -10.33 -0.84
C ASN A 117 11.68 -9.20 -1.87
N PRO A 118 11.81 -9.49 -3.18
CA PRO A 118 11.66 -8.49 -4.23
C PRO A 118 10.34 -7.72 -4.21
N PHE A 119 9.23 -8.36 -3.86
CA PHE A 119 7.92 -7.71 -3.77
C PHE A 119 7.93 -6.58 -2.73
N VAL A 120 8.45 -6.87 -1.53
CA VAL A 120 8.59 -5.87 -0.46
C VAL A 120 9.54 -4.76 -0.90
N ALA A 121 10.65 -5.09 -1.55
CA ALA A 121 11.63 -4.10 -1.98
C ALA A 121 11.05 -3.09 -2.97
N GLU A 122 10.45 -3.57 -4.06
CA GLU A 122 9.88 -2.71 -5.10
C GLU A 122 8.71 -1.87 -4.58
N ARG A 123 7.83 -2.47 -3.78
CA ARG A 123 6.68 -1.76 -3.20
C ARG A 123 7.08 -0.74 -2.14
N LEU A 124 8.15 -1.01 -1.39
CA LEU A 124 8.69 -0.05 -0.44
C LEU A 124 9.37 1.13 -1.17
N LEU A 125 10.16 0.85 -2.22
CA LEU A 125 10.82 1.88 -3.03
C LEU A 125 9.83 2.76 -3.80
N LEU A 126 8.72 2.17 -4.28
CA LEU A 126 7.62 2.90 -4.90
C LEU A 126 6.72 3.60 -3.86
N GLY A 127 6.94 3.36 -2.57
CA GLY A 127 6.20 4.04 -1.51
C GLY A 127 4.79 3.52 -1.23
N HIS A 128 4.47 2.30 -1.68
CA HIS A 128 3.16 1.66 -1.50
C HIS A 128 2.98 1.07 -0.07
N TRP A 129 3.24 1.88 0.95
CA TRP A 129 3.15 1.47 2.37
C TRP A 129 1.75 0.98 2.76
N ALA A 130 0.70 1.57 2.18
CA ALA A 130 -0.68 1.19 2.44
C ALA A 130 -1.00 -0.22 1.90
N LEU A 131 -0.54 -0.56 0.69
CA LEU A 131 -0.59 -1.94 0.16
C LEU A 131 0.20 -2.91 1.05
N LEU A 132 1.38 -2.50 1.51
CA LEU A 132 2.24 -3.31 2.35
C LEU A 132 1.63 -3.63 3.74
N LEU A 133 0.71 -2.81 4.26
CA LEU A 133 -0.09 -3.16 5.43
C LEU A 133 -1.02 -4.37 5.16
N GLY A 134 -1.66 -4.40 3.99
CA GLY A 134 -2.45 -5.55 3.54
C GLY A 134 -1.59 -6.80 3.35
N TYR A 135 -0.42 -6.63 2.73
CA TYR A 135 0.58 -7.69 2.58
C TYR A 135 0.97 -8.26 3.95
N ALA A 136 1.44 -7.42 4.87
CA ALA A 136 1.82 -7.83 6.22
C ALA A 136 0.67 -8.52 7.00
N GLY A 137 -0.58 -8.18 6.67
CA GLY A 137 -1.79 -8.80 7.21
C GLY A 137 -2.12 -10.20 6.66
N LEU A 138 -1.63 -10.59 5.47
CA LEU A 138 -2.03 -11.84 4.82
C LEU A 138 -1.84 -13.09 5.69
N PRO A 139 -0.69 -13.31 6.39
CA PRO A 139 -0.51 -14.47 7.24
C PRO A 139 -1.54 -14.54 8.39
N TRP A 140 -1.93 -13.38 8.92
CA TRP A 140 -2.94 -13.26 9.97
C TRP A 140 -4.32 -13.65 9.47
N VAL A 141 -4.71 -13.15 8.30
CA VAL A 141 -6.02 -13.45 7.70
C VAL A 141 -6.09 -14.93 7.34
N VAL A 142 -5.04 -15.48 6.71
CA VAL A 142 -4.94 -16.91 6.39
C VAL A 142 -5.09 -17.78 7.64
N ARG A 143 -4.41 -17.42 8.74
CA ARG A 143 -4.55 -18.11 10.04
C ARG A 143 -5.98 -18.02 10.56
N ALA A 144 -6.57 -16.82 10.53
CA ALA A 144 -7.90 -16.57 11.07
C ALA A 144 -9.01 -17.30 10.30
N VAL A 145 -8.99 -17.32 8.97
CA VAL A 145 -10.02 -18.02 8.18
C VAL A 145 -9.85 -19.55 8.18
N SER A 146 -8.67 -20.05 8.54
CA SER A 146 -8.38 -21.50 8.59
C SER A 146 -8.85 -22.19 9.87
N GLY A 147 -9.07 -21.44 10.94
CA GLY A 147 -9.46 -22.02 12.23
C GLY A 147 -9.69 -21.02 13.37
N GLY A 148 -9.75 -19.73 13.06
CA GLY A 148 -10.12 -18.68 14.01
C GLY A 148 -11.63 -18.47 14.08
N GLY A 149 -12.08 -17.77 15.12
CA GLY A 149 -13.47 -17.32 15.23
C GLY A 149 -13.73 -16.01 14.48
N ARG A 150 -15.00 -15.56 14.50
CA ARG A 150 -15.44 -14.32 13.84
C ARG A 150 -14.54 -13.12 14.15
N ARG A 151 -14.28 -12.88 15.43
CA ARG A 151 -13.40 -11.81 15.91
C ARG A 151 -11.98 -11.91 15.33
N ALA A 152 -11.42 -13.12 15.26
CA ALA A 152 -10.08 -13.30 14.74
C ALA A 152 -9.99 -12.88 13.26
N ILE A 153 -11.03 -13.15 12.47
CA ILE A 153 -11.11 -12.73 11.07
C ILE A 153 -11.16 -11.20 10.98
N VAL A 154 -12.03 -10.54 11.76
CA VAL A 154 -12.17 -9.09 11.75
C VAL A 154 -10.88 -8.39 12.19
N VAL A 155 -10.26 -8.85 13.28
CA VAL A 155 -8.99 -8.30 13.79
C VAL A 155 -7.86 -8.51 12.77
N ALA A 156 -7.79 -9.68 12.14
CA ALA A 156 -6.79 -9.94 11.11
C ALA A 156 -6.96 -9.06 9.85
N LEU A 157 -8.17 -8.56 9.58
CA LEU A 157 -8.44 -7.66 8.46
C LEU A 157 -8.10 -6.20 8.74
N LEU A 158 -7.87 -5.80 10.00
CA LEU A 158 -7.60 -4.39 10.34
C LEU A 158 -6.40 -3.78 9.61
N PRO A 159 -5.26 -4.49 9.41
CA PRO A 159 -4.15 -3.94 8.61
C PRO A 159 -4.55 -3.66 7.16
N ALA A 160 -5.32 -4.56 6.54
CA ALA A 160 -5.81 -4.35 5.18
C ALA A 160 -6.85 -3.23 5.11
N ALA A 161 -7.76 -3.17 6.07
CA ALA A 161 -8.74 -2.10 6.19
C ALA A 161 -8.06 -0.73 6.36
N ALA A 162 -7.01 -0.66 7.18
CA ALA A 162 -6.21 0.55 7.36
C ALA A 162 -5.45 0.97 6.09
N GLY A 163 -4.94 0.00 5.32
CA GLY A 163 -4.31 0.25 4.02
C GLY A 163 -5.29 0.66 2.92
N GLY A 164 -6.57 0.30 3.05
CA GLY A 164 -7.62 0.68 2.10
C GLY A 164 -7.68 -0.20 0.86
N PHE A 165 -8.00 0.41 -0.28
CA PHE A 165 -8.41 -0.27 -1.51
C PHE A 165 -7.50 -1.43 -1.94
N MET A 166 -6.23 -1.16 -2.30
CA MET A 166 -5.35 -2.20 -2.84
C MET A 166 -5.04 -3.29 -1.81
N ALA A 167 -4.88 -2.90 -0.54
CA ALA A 167 -4.63 -3.80 0.58
C ALA A 167 -5.80 -4.78 0.81
N MET A 168 -7.04 -4.29 0.69
CA MET A 168 -8.24 -5.12 0.75
C MET A 168 -8.34 -6.07 -0.44
N ILE A 169 -7.97 -5.64 -1.66
CA ILE A 169 -8.01 -6.48 -2.86
C ILE A 169 -7.04 -7.66 -2.77
N ILE A 170 -5.77 -7.45 -2.41
CA ILE A 170 -4.82 -8.57 -2.28
C ILE A 170 -5.22 -9.52 -1.14
N THR A 171 -5.89 -9.00 -0.11
CA THR A 171 -6.44 -9.81 0.97
C THR A 171 -7.61 -10.67 0.51
N LEU A 172 -8.48 -10.15 -0.37
CA LEU A 172 -9.55 -10.91 -1.01
C LEU A 172 -9.00 -12.09 -1.81
N VAL A 173 -8.06 -11.82 -2.71
CA VAL A 173 -7.45 -12.85 -3.58
C VAL A 173 -6.75 -13.93 -2.75
N THR A 174 -6.14 -13.56 -1.63
CA THR A 174 -5.46 -14.51 -0.74
C THR A 174 -6.43 -15.33 0.11
N ALA A 175 -7.36 -14.66 0.80
CA ALA A 175 -8.13 -15.27 1.86
C ALA A 175 -9.40 -15.95 1.38
N ALA A 176 -10.02 -15.52 0.27
CA ALA A 176 -11.25 -16.14 -0.23
C ALA A 176 -11.04 -17.62 -0.61
N PRO A 177 -10.00 -18.02 -1.37
CA PRO A 177 -9.73 -19.43 -1.66
C PRO A 177 -9.42 -20.24 -0.40
N VAL A 178 -8.72 -19.65 0.58
CA VAL A 178 -8.43 -20.31 1.85
C VAL A 178 -9.70 -20.53 2.68
N ALA A 179 -10.56 -19.52 2.80
CA ALA A 179 -11.83 -19.62 3.51
C ALA A 179 -12.80 -20.59 2.82
N ALA A 180 -12.83 -20.61 1.49
CA ALA A 180 -13.60 -21.56 0.70
C ALA A 180 -13.11 -23.01 0.90
N TYR A 181 -11.79 -23.22 0.98
CA TYR A 181 -11.23 -24.53 1.30
C TYR A 181 -11.49 -24.94 2.76
N ALA A 182 -11.40 -24.01 3.71
CA ALA A 182 -11.73 -24.27 5.12
C ALA A 182 -13.19 -24.73 5.29
N ARG A 183 -14.12 -24.17 4.49
CA ARG A 183 -15.54 -24.58 4.44
C ARG A 183 -15.71 -26.07 4.10
N THR A 184 -14.91 -26.65 3.20
CA THR A 184 -15.06 -28.06 2.80
C THR A 184 -14.56 -29.04 3.87
N ARG A 185 -13.76 -28.55 4.83
CA ARG A 185 -13.18 -29.33 5.94
C ARG A 185 -13.95 -29.23 7.25
N ALA A 186 -14.90 -28.30 7.37
CA ALA A 186 -15.66 -28.10 8.60
C ALA A 186 -16.61 -29.28 8.88
N ARG A 187 -16.49 -29.88 10.08
CA ARG A 187 -17.46 -30.85 10.62
C ARG A 187 -18.76 -30.12 11.00
N ASP A 188 -19.89 -30.83 10.97
CA ASP A 188 -21.26 -30.29 10.98
C ASP A 188 -21.54 -29.14 11.98
N GLY A 189 -22.37 -28.18 11.53
CA GLY A 189 -22.89 -27.05 12.32
C GLY A 189 -22.31 -25.67 11.96
N THR A 190 -21.04 -25.59 11.54
CA THR A 190 -20.34 -24.31 11.22
C THR A 190 -19.85 -24.22 9.77
N ARG A 191 -20.36 -25.10 8.90
CA ARG A 191 -20.01 -25.14 7.47
C ARG A 191 -20.27 -23.78 6.81
N GLY A 192 -19.20 -23.16 6.31
CA GLY A 192 -19.26 -21.91 5.57
C GLY A 192 -19.29 -20.64 6.41
N GLU A 193 -19.26 -20.74 7.75
CA GLU A 193 -19.17 -19.56 8.61
C GLU A 193 -17.90 -18.73 8.35
N PRO A 194 -16.69 -19.30 8.24
CA PRO A 194 -15.47 -18.50 8.00
C PRO A 194 -15.54 -17.70 6.69
N LEU A 195 -16.03 -18.32 5.61
CA LEU A 195 -16.20 -17.66 4.32
C LEU A 195 -17.24 -16.54 4.38
N ARG A 196 -18.39 -16.80 5.01
CA ARG A 196 -19.45 -15.79 5.18
C ARG A 196 -18.96 -14.61 6.01
N VAL A 197 -18.31 -14.88 7.13
CA VAL A 197 -17.81 -13.83 8.05
C VAL A 197 -16.72 -13.04 7.36
N PHE A 198 -15.79 -13.71 6.68
CA PHE A 198 -14.77 -13.03 5.87
C PHE A 198 -15.41 -12.14 4.80
N ALA A 199 -16.35 -12.65 4.01
CA ALA A 199 -17.01 -11.88 2.95
C ALA A 199 -17.75 -10.65 3.50
N VAL A 200 -18.53 -10.83 4.57
CA VAL A 200 -19.24 -9.71 5.23
C VAL A 200 -18.24 -8.70 5.80
N SER A 201 -17.22 -9.16 6.52
CA SER A 201 -16.18 -8.29 7.10
C SER A 201 -15.46 -7.51 6.01
N TRP A 202 -15.12 -8.17 4.90
CA TRP A 202 -14.42 -7.56 3.79
C TRP A 202 -15.25 -6.44 3.15
N VAL A 203 -16.55 -6.68 2.92
CA VAL A 203 -17.46 -5.65 2.38
C VAL A 203 -17.61 -4.48 3.35
N VAL A 204 -17.91 -4.77 4.62
CA VAL A 204 -18.15 -3.74 5.64
C VAL A 204 -16.90 -2.87 5.87
N LEU A 205 -15.72 -3.48 5.96
CA LEU A 205 -14.46 -2.76 6.13
C LEU A 205 -13.99 -2.03 4.86
N SER A 206 -14.59 -2.35 3.70
CA SER A 206 -14.32 -1.66 2.44
C SER A 206 -15.20 -0.43 2.22
N LEU A 207 -16.28 -0.26 2.99
CA LEU A 207 -17.21 0.87 2.84
C LEU A 207 -16.55 2.25 2.82
N PRO A 208 -15.53 2.56 3.65
CA PRO A 208 -14.87 3.87 3.66
C PRO A 208 -14.32 4.32 2.30
N TRP A 209 -13.83 3.39 1.47
CA TRP A 209 -13.34 3.72 0.13
C TRP A 209 -14.32 3.31 -0.98
N LEU A 210 -15.12 2.26 -0.77
CA LEU A 210 -16.03 1.72 -1.76
C LEU A 210 -17.22 2.65 -2.01
N VAL A 211 -17.86 3.16 -0.94
CA VAL A 211 -19.01 4.08 -1.04
C VAL A 211 -18.65 5.35 -1.80
N PRO A 212 -17.60 6.12 -1.41
CA PRO A 212 -17.24 7.31 -2.16
C PRO A 212 -16.77 7.02 -3.59
N SER A 213 -16.17 5.85 -3.86
CA SER A 213 -15.81 5.46 -5.24
C SER A 213 -17.02 5.25 -6.14
N LEU A 214 -18.06 4.58 -5.62
CA LEU A 214 -19.28 4.26 -6.38
C LEU A 214 -20.19 5.47 -6.57
N LEU A 215 -20.21 6.39 -5.60
CA LEU A 215 -21.07 7.57 -5.61
C LEU A 215 -20.36 8.84 -6.11
N ARG A 216 -19.13 8.70 -6.58
CA ARG A 216 -18.34 9.80 -7.11
C ARG A 216 -19.03 10.45 -8.32
N PRO A 217 -19.23 11.78 -8.33
CA PRO A 217 -19.68 12.49 -9.53
C PRO A 217 -18.70 12.26 -10.69
N GLY A 218 -19.20 11.78 -11.82
CA GLY A 218 -18.37 11.38 -12.98
C GLY A 218 -17.88 9.92 -12.97
N GLY A 219 -18.28 9.12 -11.98
CA GLY A 219 -17.98 7.69 -11.91
C GLY A 219 -16.51 7.40 -11.61
N VAL A 220 -16.11 6.13 -11.75
CA VAL A 220 -14.69 5.73 -11.66
C VAL A 220 -14.08 5.92 -13.06
N PRO A 221 -13.00 6.70 -13.21
CA PRO A 221 -12.31 6.82 -14.49
C PRO A 221 -11.62 5.51 -14.86
N GLY A 222 -11.78 5.10 -16.12
CA GLY A 222 -11.19 3.88 -16.66
C GLY A 222 -10.41 4.21 -17.93
N ASP A 223 -9.27 4.89 -17.81
CA ASP A 223 -8.40 5.13 -18.97
C ASP A 223 -7.70 3.81 -19.37
N PRO A 224 -7.98 3.25 -20.57
CA PRO A 224 -7.36 2.02 -21.03
C PRO A 224 -5.85 2.13 -21.19
N ALA A 225 -5.29 3.34 -21.36
CA ALA A 225 -3.84 3.56 -21.40
C ALA A 225 -3.15 3.12 -20.09
N GLY A 226 -3.91 3.10 -18.98
CA GLY A 226 -3.43 2.57 -17.70
C GLY A 226 -3.08 1.08 -17.75
N VAL A 227 -3.67 0.30 -18.66
CA VAL A 227 -3.33 -1.13 -18.83
C VAL A 227 -1.89 -1.28 -19.27
N ASP A 228 -1.46 -0.51 -20.27
CA ASP A 228 -0.10 -0.56 -20.81
C ASP A 228 0.90 0.13 -19.85
N ALA A 229 0.46 1.20 -19.18
CA ALA A 229 1.28 1.95 -18.24
C ALA A 229 1.67 1.14 -16.99
N PHE A 230 0.74 0.36 -16.43
CA PHE A 230 0.92 -0.33 -15.16
C PHE A 230 1.11 -1.86 -15.29
N ALA A 231 1.17 -2.38 -16.52
CA ALA A 231 1.49 -3.78 -16.78
C ALA A 231 2.85 -4.17 -16.17
N ALA A 232 2.95 -5.44 -15.76
CA ALA A 232 4.22 -5.98 -15.26
C ALA A 232 5.30 -5.90 -16.34
N ARG A 233 6.53 -5.56 -15.94
CA ARG A 233 7.68 -5.41 -16.84
C ARG A 233 8.77 -6.40 -16.48
N ALA A 234 9.59 -6.74 -17.47
CA ALA A 234 10.78 -7.53 -17.23
C ALA A 234 11.85 -6.65 -16.59
N ASP A 235 12.30 -7.04 -15.40
CA ASP A 235 13.44 -6.44 -14.70
C ASP A 235 14.57 -7.45 -14.47
N THR A 236 14.35 -8.72 -14.86
CA THR A 236 15.32 -9.81 -14.86
C THR A 236 15.57 -10.33 -16.28
N PRO A 237 16.69 -11.05 -16.51
CA PRO A 237 16.97 -11.72 -17.79
C PRO A 237 15.97 -12.82 -18.19
N PHE A 238 14.97 -13.13 -17.36
CA PHE A 238 14.00 -14.20 -17.58
C PHE A 238 12.65 -13.70 -18.16
N GLY A 239 12.61 -12.44 -18.62
CA GLY A 239 11.39 -11.81 -19.10
C GLY A 239 10.36 -11.55 -17.99
N THR A 240 9.17 -11.08 -18.36
CA THR A 240 8.16 -10.63 -17.39
C THR A 240 7.65 -11.76 -16.50
N LEU A 241 7.41 -12.96 -17.05
CA LEU A 241 6.94 -14.11 -16.26
C LEU A 241 7.99 -14.57 -15.25
N GLY A 242 9.26 -14.62 -15.65
CA GLY A 242 10.35 -14.94 -14.73
C GLY A 242 10.52 -13.89 -13.64
N SER A 243 10.36 -12.61 -13.99
CA SER A 243 10.35 -11.48 -13.05
C SER A 243 9.23 -11.63 -12.01
N LEU A 244 8.00 -11.92 -12.44
CA LEU A 244 6.88 -12.20 -11.55
C LEU A 244 7.10 -13.44 -10.66
N LEU A 245 7.73 -14.50 -11.18
CA LEU A 245 8.03 -15.72 -10.41
C LEU A 245 9.02 -15.45 -9.27
N VAL A 246 10.00 -14.58 -9.49
CA VAL A 246 10.92 -14.12 -8.44
C VAL A 246 10.33 -12.99 -7.58
N LEU A 247 9.02 -12.72 -7.70
CA LEU A 247 8.25 -11.71 -6.95
C LEU A 247 8.57 -10.26 -7.33
N SER A 248 9.13 -10.05 -8.52
CA SER A 248 9.50 -8.76 -9.10
C SER A 248 8.57 -8.35 -10.24
N GLY A 249 8.97 -7.36 -11.04
CA GLY A 249 8.30 -6.97 -12.28
C GLY A 249 7.40 -5.76 -12.11
N ILE A 250 7.77 -4.86 -11.21
CA ILE A 250 7.07 -3.58 -11.04
C ILE A 250 7.13 -2.76 -12.34
N TRP A 251 6.06 -2.02 -12.62
CA TRP A 251 5.98 -1.20 -13.83
C TRP A 251 6.95 -0.01 -13.82
N ASN A 252 7.42 0.46 -12.65
CA ASN A 252 8.34 1.58 -12.54
C ASN A 252 9.81 1.12 -12.41
N ALA A 253 10.61 1.34 -13.47
CA ALA A 253 12.02 0.94 -13.48
C ALA A 253 12.87 1.60 -12.38
N GLU A 254 12.51 2.80 -11.92
CA GLU A 254 13.23 3.48 -10.84
C GLU A 254 12.99 2.84 -9.46
N ALA A 255 11.91 2.06 -9.31
CA ALA A 255 11.61 1.28 -8.11
C ALA A 255 12.29 -0.10 -8.10
N VAL A 256 12.89 -0.53 -9.22
CA VAL A 256 13.64 -1.80 -9.30
C VAL A 256 14.97 -1.65 -8.58
N PRO A 257 15.30 -2.49 -7.57
CA PRO A 257 16.57 -2.37 -6.87
C PRO A 257 17.78 -2.55 -7.80
N PRO A 258 18.91 -1.89 -7.53
CA PRO A 258 20.14 -2.05 -8.32
C PRO A 258 20.55 -3.54 -8.46
N GLY A 259 21.14 -3.88 -9.61
CA GLY A 259 21.72 -5.21 -9.86
C GLY A 259 20.74 -6.29 -10.31
N TYR A 260 19.46 -5.98 -10.53
CA TYR A 260 18.46 -6.95 -11.01
C TYR A 260 18.74 -7.48 -12.43
N GLY A 261 19.43 -6.70 -13.27
CA GLY A 261 19.89 -7.16 -14.59
C GLY A 261 21.05 -8.17 -14.57
N ALA A 262 21.71 -8.39 -13.43
CA ALA A 262 22.86 -9.30 -13.36
C ALA A 262 22.42 -10.78 -13.39
N THR A 263 22.89 -11.52 -14.38
CA THR A 263 22.46 -12.91 -14.64
C THR A 263 22.67 -13.85 -13.46
N LEU A 264 23.86 -13.86 -12.85
CA LEU A 264 24.20 -14.80 -11.78
C LEU A 264 23.30 -14.63 -10.53
N PRO A 265 23.14 -13.42 -9.94
CA PRO A 265 22.17 -13.21 -8.86
C PRO A 265 20.75 -13.64 -9.22
N GLN A 266 20.29 -13.41 -10.46
CA GLN A 266 18.95 -13.84 -10.88
C GLN A 266 18.85 -15.36 -11.00
N ILE A 267 19.88 -16.07 -11.50
CA ILE A 267 19.90 -17.53 -11.51
C ILE A 267 19.78 -18.09 -10.09
N LEU A 268 20.49 -17.51 -9.12
CA LEU A 268 20.41 -17.92 -7.72
C LEU A 268 19.02 -17.66 -7.12
N ARG A 269 18.38 -16.54 -7.46
CA ARG A 269 16.99 -16.25 -7.05
C ARG A 269 16.00 -17.21 -7.69
N LEU A 270 16.16 -17.54 -8.97
CA LEU A 270 15.32 -18.51 -9.65
C LEU A 270 15.48 -19.92 -9.04
N ALA A 271 16.70 -20.33 -8.71
CA ALA A 271 16.95 -21.56 -7.97
C ALA A 271 16.26 -21.53 -6.59
N ALA A 272 16.32 -20.39 -5.88
CA ALA A 272 15.58 -20.22 -4.63
C ALA A 272 14.05 -20.30 -4.82
N VAL A 273 13.51 -19.78 -5.92
CA VAL A 273 12.08 -19.96 -6.27
C VAL A 273 11.75 -21.44 -6.43
N VAL A 274 12.56 -22.22 -7.14
CA VAL A 274 12.36 -23.67 -7.25
C VAL A 274 12.37 -24.33 -5.88
N VAL A 275 13.37 -24.05 -5.04
CA VAL A 275 13.47 -24.60 -3.68
C VAL A 275 12.25 -24.26 -2.82
N THR A 276 11.81 -22.99 -2.84
CA THR A 276 10.66 -22.56 -2.05
C THR A 276 9.35 -23.17 -2.56
N LEU A 277 9.10 -23.19 -3.87
CA LEU A 277 7.89 -23.78 -4.43
C LEU A 277 7.84 -25.30 -4.24
N THR A 278 8.96 -26.01 -4.41
CA THR A 278 9.06 -27.44 -4.08
C THR A 278 8.84 -27.66 -2.58
N GLY A 279 9.42 -26.80 -1.74
CA GLY A 279 9.19 -26.79 -0.30
C GLY A 279 7.71 -26.66 0.07
N PHE A 280 7.00 -25.76 -0.60
CA PHE A 280 5.58 -25.51 -0.39
C PHE A 280 4.71 -26.68 -0.89
N ALA A 281 4.98 -27.15 -2.10
CA ALA A 281 4.23 -28.23 -2.75
C ALA A 281 4.39 -29.56 -2.01
N LEU A 282 5.63 -29.93 -1.68
CA LEU A 282 5.92 -31.22 -1.05
C LEU A 282 5.86 -31.15 0.48
N GLY A 283 6.00 -29.97 1.08
CA GLY A 283 6.05 -29.73 2.54
C GLY A 283 4.95 -30.41 3.34
N ARG A 284 5.34 -31.11 4.41
CA ARG A 284 4.39 -31.67 5.38
C ARG A 284 3.99 -30.59 6.38
N GLY A 285 2.70 -30.51 6.71
CA GLY A 285 2.19 -29.56 7.71
C GLY A 285 2.21 -28.09 7.26
N VAL A 286 2.21 -27.82 5.95
CA VAL A 286 2.05 -26.46 5.42
C VAL A 286 0.62 -25.96 5.69
N PRO A 287 0.47 -24.87 6.46
CA PRO A 287 -0.85 -24.37 6.83
C PRO A 287 -1.60 -23.87 5.59
N ALA A 288 -2.90 -24.13 5.53
CA ALA A 288 -3.80 -23.63 4.47
C ALA A 288 -3.38 -23.97 3.02
N ARG A 289 -2.46 -24.94 2.81
CA ARG A 289 -1.78 -25.19 1.53
C ARG A 289 -2.71 -25.19 0.30
N PRO A 290 -3.84 -25.93 0.27
CA PRO A 290 -4.64 -26.03 -0.95
C PRO A 290 -5.27 -24.69 -1.36
N GLY A 291 -5.89 -23.98 -0.40
CA GLY A 291 -6.46 -22.66 -0.67
C GLY A 291 -5.39 -21.63 -1.02
N LEU A 292 -4.24 -21.64 -0.34
CA LEU A 292 -3.15 -20.73 -0.65
C LEU A 292 -2.47 -21.04 -2.00
N ALA A 293 -2.42 -22.31 -2.40
CA ALA A 293 -1.96 -22.70 -3.74
C ALA A 293 -2.88 -22.13 -4.83
N VAL A 294 -4.20 -22.25 -4.64
CA VAL A 294 -5.18 -21.63 -5.56
C VAL A 294 -5.00 -20.11 -5.59
N ALA A 295 -4.87 -19.46 -4.43
CA ALA A 295 -4.62 -18.02 -4.37
C ALA A 295 -3.33 -17.60 -5.08
N ALA A 296 -2.24 -18.35 -4.92
CA ALA A 296 -0.97 -18.09 -5.58
C ALA A 296 -1.06 -18.26 -7.11
N VAL A 297 -1.74 -19.31 -7.59
CA VAL A 297 -1.94 -19.54 -9.03
C VAL A 297 -2.85 -18.47 -9.63
N VAL A 298 -3.98 -18.16 -8.99
CA VAL A 298 -4.92 -17.13 -9.47
C VAL A 298 -4.25 -15.77 -9.46
N GLY A 299 -3.57 -15.40 -8.37
CA GLY A 299 -2.86 -14.12 -8.27
C GLY A 299 -1.75 -14.00 -9.32
N PHE A 300 -0.95 -15.05 -9.52
CA PHE A 300 0.07 -15.08 -10.57
C PHE A 300 -0.55 -14.99 -11.97
N ALA A 301 -1.65 -15.69 -12.25
CA ALA A 301 -2.34 -15.63 -13.52
C ALA A 301 -2.87 -14.22 -13.81
N VAL A 302 -3.46 -13.55 -12.81
CA VAL A 302 -3.90 -12.15 -12.92
C VAL A 302 -2.72 -11.22 -13.20
N ALA A 303 -1.61 -11.38 -12.48
CA ALA A 303 -0.40 -10.60 -12.73
C ALA A 303 0.18 -10.84 -14.14
N ALA A 304 0.02 -12.05 -14.67
CA ALA A 304 0.50 -12.42 -16.00
C ALA A 304 -0.43 -11.96 -17.14
N LEU A 305 -1.65 -11.49 -16.87
CA LEU A 305 -2.59 -11.07 -17.92
C LEU A 305 -2.01 -9.97 -18.83
N GLY A 306 -1.26 -9.02 -18.27
CA GLY A 306 -0.65 -7.92 -19.02
C GLY A 306 0.61 -8.28 -19.81
N VAL A 307 1.07 -9.54 -19.76
CA VAL A 307 2.33 -9.96 -20.40
C VAL A 307 2.19 -10.00 -21.92
N THR A 308 1.07 -10.51 -22.43
CA THR A 308 0.81 -10.65 -23.86
C THR A 308 -0.02 -9.48 -24.39
N GLU A 309 0.12 -9.16 -25.67
CA GLU A 309 -0.72 -8.12 -26.31
C GLU A 309 -2.21 -8.49 -26.28
N ALA A 310 -2.54 -9.77 -26.50
CA ALA A 310 -3.92 -10.24 -26.41
C ALA A 310 -4.51 -10.04 -25.00
N GLY A 311 -3.73 -10.31 -23.96
CA GLY A 311 -4.14 -10.09 -22.58
C GLY A 311 -4.31 -8.61 -22.24
N ARG A 312 -3.41 -7.74 -22.71
CA ARG A 312 -3.57 -6.27 -22.59
C ARG A 312 -4.79 -5.76 -23.36
N ALA A 313 -5.03 -6.25 -24.57
CA ALA A 313 -6.21 -5.91 -25.35
C ALA A 313 -7.50 -6.31 -24.63
N ALA A 314 -7.56 -7.53 -24.06
CA ALA A 314 -8.70 -7.98 -23.26
C ALA A 314 -8.91 -7.10 -22.02
N LEU A 315 -7.84 -6.75 -21.30
CA LEU A 315 -7.92 -5.84 -20.15
C LEU A 315 -8.39 -4.45 -20.56
N ARG A 316 -7.93 -3.90 -21.69
CA ARG A 316 -8.42 -2.62 -22.23
C ARG A 316 -9.92 -2.66 -22.50
N VAL A 317 -10.41 -3.74 -23.14
CA VAL A 317 -11.86 -3.93 -23.38
C VAL A 317 -12.64 -3.98 -22.06
N LEU A 318 -12.14 -4.72 -21.07
CA LEU A 318 -12.78 -4.80 -19.75
C LEU A 318 -12.83 -3.44 -19.06
N VAL A 319 -11.73 -2.69 -19.06
CA VAL A 319 -11.66 -1.33 -18.47
C VAL A 319 -12.62 -0.37 -19.16
N THR A 320 -12.73 -0.43 -20.49
CA THR A 320 -13.71 0.38 -21.25
C THR A 320 -15.15 -0.02 -20.93
N HIS A 321 -15.43 -1.31 -20.70
CA HIS A 321 -16.76 -1.78 -20.33
C HIS A 321 -17.16 -1.36 -18.92
N TRP A 322 -16.23 -1.50 -17.96
CA TRP A 322 -16.42 -1.04 -16.60
C TRP A 322 -15.07 -0.67 -15.97
N ALA A 323 -14.93 0.61 -15.61
CA ALA A 323 -13.69 1.14 -15.05
C ALA A 323 -13.22 0.44 -13.77
N GLY A 324 -14.08 -0.29 -13.06
CA GLY A 324 -13.68 -1.11 -11.91
C GLY A 324 -12.66 -2.20 -12.26
N PHE A 325 -12.60 -2.66 -13.52
CA PHE A 325 -11.55 -3.58 -13.99
C PHE A 325 -10.15 -2.93 -14.02
N ALA A 326 -10.03 -1.61 -13.89
CA ALA A 326 -8.75 -0.92 -13.76
C ALA A 326 -7.95 -1.41 -12.54
N VAL A 327 -8.60 -2.03 -11.54
CA VAL A 327 -7.90 -2.68 -10.43
C VAL A 327 -6.95 -3.80 -10.87
N LEU A 328 -7.20 -4.42 -12.03
CA LEU A 328 -6.39 -5.49 -12.60
C LEU A 328 -5.12 -4.97 -13.30
N ARG A 329 -5.01 -3.65 -13.53
CA ARG A 329 -3.93 -3.06 -14.33
C ARG A 329 -2.58 -3.04 -13.61
N ASP A 330 -2.57 -2.81 -12.29
CA ASP A 330 -1.36 -2.97 -11.47
C ASP A 330 -1.17 -4.45 -11.22
N ALA A 331 -0.36 -5.07 -12.08
CA ALA A 331 -0.25 -6.52 -12.17
C ALA A 331 0.56 -7.13 -11.02
N GLN A 332 1.73 -6.55 -10.71
CA GLN A 332 2.71 -7.17 -9.79
C GLN A 332 2.16 -7.38 -8.38
N GLN A 333 1.19 -6.57 -7.93
CA GLN A 333 0.62 -6.69 -6.58
C GLN A 333 -0.09 -8.04 -6.36
N TYR A 334 -0.60 -8.66 -7.43
CA TYR A 334 -1.32 -9.92 -7.34
C TYR A 334 -0.41 -11.13 -7.08
N VAL A 335 0.93 -10.97 -7.09
CA VAL A 335 1.86 -12.02 -6.65
C VAL A 335 2.03 -12.07 -5.11
N ALA A 336 1.36 -11.20 -4.35
CA ALA A 336 1.37 -11.23 -2.89
C ALA A 336 1.06 -12.61 -2.25
N PRO A 337 0.06 -13.40 -2.72
CA PRO A 337 -0.17 -14.75 -2.21
C PRO A 337 0.98 -15.72 -2.55
N LEU A 338 1.60 -15.56 -3.74
CA LEU A 338 2.78 -16.34 -4.14
C LEU A 338 3.97 -16.07 -3.21
N ALA A 339 4.17 -14.82 -2.79
CA ALA A 339 5.21 -14.49 -1.82
C ALA A 339 5.01 -15.20 -0.47
N LEU A 340 3.76 -15.28 0.01
CA LEU A 340 3.45 -16.05 1.22
C LEU A 340 3.67 -17.56 1.02
N ALA A 341 3.30 -18.10 -0.15
CA ALA A 341 3.56 -19.50 -0.48
C ALA A 341 5.06 -19.82 -0.52
N GLN A 342 5.87 -18.97 -1.14
CA GLN A 342 7.34 -19.12 -1.18
C GLN A 342 7.95 -19.02 0.23
N ALA A 343 7.49 -18.08 1.06
CA ALA A 343 7.93 -17.95 2.45
C ALA A 343 7.67 -19.25 3.26
N LEU A 344 6.44 -19.77 3.20
CA LEU A 344 6.10 -21.04 3.83
C LEU A 344 6.91 -22.19 3.22
N GLY A 345 7.15 -22.15 1.93
CA GLY A 345 8.00 -23.11 1.23
C GLY A 345 9.42 -23.18 1.78
N LEU A 346 10.08 -22.03 1.95
CA LEU A 346 11.41 -21.96 2.57
C LEU A 346 11.40 -22.50 3.99
N GLY A 347 10.40 -22.12 4.79
CA GLY A 347 10.26 -22.65 6.15
C GLY A 347 10.06 -24.16 6.18
N ALA A 348 9.29 -24.73 5.24
CA ALA A 348 9.11 -26.17 5.12
C ALA A 348 10.40 -26.90 4.72
N VAL A 349 11.24 -26.30 3.87
CA VAL A 349 12.60 -26.82 3.57
C VAL A 349 13.47 -26.77 4.82
N ALA A 350 13.50 -25.64 5.53
CA ALA A 350 14.27 -25.50 6.77
C ALA A 350 13.81 -26.47 7.87
N ALA A 351 12.51 -26.82 7.91
CA ALA A 351 11.99 -27.83 8.82
C ALA A 351 12.49 -29.24 8.49
N ARG A 352 12.66 -29.57 7.19
CA ARG A 352 13.17 -30.88 6.74
C ARG A 352 14.66 -31.06 6.98
N LEU A 353 15.44 -30.00 6.77
CA LEU A 353 16.89 -30.05 6.92
C LEU A 353 17.35 -30.24 8.37
N ARG A 354 16.42 -30.14 9.33
CA ARG A 354 16.64 -30.45 10.75
C ARG A 354 16.67 -31.94 11.12
N GLY A 355 16.88 -32.82 10.15
CA GLY A 355 17.18 -34.24 10.42
C GLY A 355 18.42 -34.45 11.32
N ALA A 356 19.32 -33.46 11.42
CA ALA A 356 20.44 -33.44 12.37
C ALA A 356 20.08 -32.71 13.68
N PRO A 357 20.65 -33.10 14.84
CA PRO A 357 20.39 -32.43 16.13
C PRO A 357 20.65 -30.92 16.03
N ALA A 358 19.76 -30.11 16.60
CA ALA A 358 19.86 -28.65 16.57
C ALA A 358 21.13 -28.10 17.26
N SER A 359 21.80 -28.91 18.08
CA SER A 359 23.08 -28.61 18.72
C SER A 359 24.32 -28.96 17.88
N SER A 360 24.16 -29.63 16.74
CA SER A 360 25.28 -29.94 15.86
C SER A 360 25.72 -28.72 15.04
N ALA A 361 27.02 -28.60 14.78
CA ALA A 361 27.57 -27.52 13.95
C ALA A 361 26.90 -27.47 12.55
N ALA A 362 26.64 -28.64 11.96
CA ALA A 362 25.92 -28.74 10.68
C ALA A 362 24.48 -28.18 10.76
N GLY A 363 23.74 -28.50 11.82
CA GLY A 363 22.38 -27.99 12.03
C GLY A 363 22.34 -26.47 12.22
N VAL A 364 23.36 -25.89 12.86
CA VAL A 364 23.51 -24.43 13.01
C VAL A 364 23.78 -23.78 11.65
N VAL A 365 24.77 -24.29 10.90
CA VAL A 365 25.12 -23.75 9.56
C VAL A 365 23.91 -23.77 8.64
N THR A 366 23.18 -24.88 8.54
CA THR A 366 22.00 -24.97 7.68
C THR A 366 20.90 -23.99 8.10
N SER A 367 20.73 -23.77 9.41
CA SER A 367 19.75 -22.81 9.93
C SER A 367 20.14 -21.36 9.63
N VAL A 368 21.43 -21.03 9.75
CA VAL A 368 21.97 -19.71 9.39
C VAL A 368 21.84 -19.47 7.90
N VAL A 369 22.19 -20.45 7.06
CA VAL A 369 22.04 -20.34 5.60
C VAL A 369 20.58 -20.17 5.21
N ALA A 370 19.66 -20.97 5.77
CA ALA A 370 18.24 -20.86 5.45
C ALA A 370 17.62 -19.51 5.88
N ALA A 371 18.01 -18.98 7.04
CA ALA A 371 17.54 -17.68 7.52
C ALA A 371 18.22 -16.50 6.81
N GLY A 372 19.50 -16.64 6.44
CA GLY A 372 20.31 -15.61 5.81
C GLY A 372 20.17 -15.54 4.29
N ALA A 373 19.72 -16.62 3.63
CA ALA A 373 19.59 -16.68 2.17
C ALA A 373 18.78 -15.51 1.57
N PRO A 374 17.63 -15.09 2.13
CA PRO A 374 16.90 -13.93 1.59
C PRO A 374 17.72 -12.64 1.60
N LEU A 375 18.49 -12.42 2.68
CA LEU A 375 19.37 -11.26 2.82
C LEU A 375 20.52 -11.28 1.79
N LEU A 376 21.11 -12.46 1.56
CA LEU A 376 22.20 -12.65 0.60
C LEU A 376 21.75 -12.55 -0.86
N LEU A 377 20.53 -12.98 -1.15
CA LEU A 377 19.96 -12.92 -2.51
C LEU A 377 19.45 -11.52 -2.86
N LEU A 378 19.18 -10.69 -1.86
CA LEU A 378 18.67 -9.33 -2.04
C LEU A 378 19.37 -8.32 -1.10
N PRO A 379 20.70 -8.14 -1.20
CA PRO A 379 21.40 -7.18 -0.37
C PRO A 379 20.97 -5.73 -0.68
N THR A 380 20.45 -5.49 -1.89
CA THR A 380 20.05 -4.17 -2.38
C THR A 380 18.74 -3.64 -1.80
N LEU A 381 18.05 -4.40 -0.95
CA LEU A 381 16.97 -3.88 -0.10
C LEU A 381 17.52 -3.19 1.17
N ALA A 382 18.72 -3.53 1.61
CA ALA A 382 19.28 -2.98 2.84
C ALA A 382 19.50 -1.47 2.75
N LEU A 383 19.50 -0.81 3.91
CA LEU A 383 19.87 0.59 4.07
C LEU A 383 19.04 1.53 3.19
N GLY A 384 17.71 1.36 3.21
CA GLY A 384 16.80 2.16 2.39
C GLY A 384 16.99 1.86 0.90
N GLY A 385 17.31 0.61 0.57
CA GLY A 385 17.66 0.16 -0.77
C GLY A 385 18.95 0.79 -1.33
N LEU A 386 20.03 0.80 -0.55
CA LEU A 386 21.30 1.48 -0.82
C LEU A 386 21.17 3.01 -0.94
N GLY A 387 20.41 3.62 -0.02
CA GLY A 387 20.28 5.08 0.09
C GLY A 387 19.22 5.71 -0.82
N ARG A 388 18.51 4.94 -1.63
CA ARG A 388 17.36 5.43 -2.40
C ARG A 388 16.26 5.98 -1.49
N LEU A 389 16.11 5.43 -0.29
CA LEU A 389 15.27 5.95 0.77
C LEU A 389 16.15 6.56 1.88
N ALA A 390 15.95 7.85 2.11
CA ALA A 390 16.67 8.63 3.11
C ALA A 390 15.74 9.73 3.61
N ALA A 391 15.77 9.99 4.92
CA ALA A 391 14.97 11.03 5.52
C ALA A 391 15.51 12.42 5.16
N VAL A 392 14.59 13.37 4.89
CA VAL A 392 14.87 14.77 4.58
C VAL A 392 13.91 15.68 5.36
N PRO A 393 14.35 16.86 5.83
CA PRO A 393 13.44 17.84 6.40
C PRO A 393 12.62 18.53 5.29
N TYR A 394 11.38 18.91 5.59
CA TYR A 394 10.63 19.83 4.73
C TYR A 394 11.26 21.24 4.81
N PRO A 395 11.35 21.97 3.69
CA PRO A 395 11.72 23.39 3.72
C PRO A 395 10.69 24.22 4.50
N ARG A 396 11.17 25.27 5.19
CA ARG A 396 10.30 26.22 5.94
C ARG A 396 9.24 26.87 5.06
N ASP A 397 9.51 27.05 3.78
CA ASP A 397 8.60 27.65 2.81
C ASP A 397 7.24 26.92 2.77
N PHE A 398 7.21 25.60 2.98
CA PHE A 398 5.96 24.83 3.03
C PHE A 398 5.10 25.22 4.23
N ASP A 399 5.73 25.43 5.40
CA ASP A 399 5.05 25.90 6.62
C ASP A 399 4.55 27.33 6.47
N GLU A 400 5.35 28.22 5.87
CA GLU A 400 4.99 29.62 5.62
C GLU A 400 3.79 29.74 4.66
N VAL A 401 3.75 28.92 3.61
CA VAL A 401 2.60 28.84 2.69
C VAL A 401 1.38 28.30 3.42
N ARG A 402 1.51 27.19 4.16
CA ARG A 402 0.40 26.60 4.93
C ARG A 402 -0.19 27.60 5.91
N ALA A 403 0.64 28.28 6.70
CA ALA A 403 0.20 29.23 7.72
C ALA A 403 -0.61 30.39 7.10
N ARG A 404 -0.16 30.93 5.97
CA ARG A 404 -0.87 32.00 5.24
C ARG A 404 -2.18 31.54 4.63
N VAL A 405 -2.19 30.36 4.00
CA VAL A 405 -3.41 29.78 3.43
C VAL A 405 -4.46 29.49 4.50
N ALA A 406 -4.02 29.04 5.68
CA ALA A 406 -4.90 28.77 6.81
C ALA A 406 -5.42 30.03 7.51
N ALA A 407 -4.62 31.10 7.57
CA ALA A 407 -4.99 32.36 8.23
C ALA A 407 -5.93 33.26 7.39
N ASP A 408 -5.95 33.09 6.07
CA ASP A 408 -6.82 33.89 5.20
C ASP A 408 -8.30 33.45 5.37
N PRO A 409 -9.24 34.38 5.63
CA PRO A 409 -10.65 34.05 5.86
C PRO A 409 -11.47 33.96 4.57
N VAL A 410 -10.94 34.41 3.43
CA VAL A 410 -11.67 34.43 2.15
C VAL A 410 -11.73 33.00 1.61
N PRO A 411 -12.92 32.42 1.36
CA PRO A 411 -13.04 31.08 0.79
C PRO A 411 -12.36 30.96 -0.57
N GLY A 412 -12.06 29.74 -0.99
CA GLY A 412 -11.55 29.44 -2.32
C GLY A 412 -10.29 28.58 -2.29
N ASP A 413 -10.08 27.92 -3.41
CA ASP A 413 -9.15 26.80 -3.49
C ASP A 413 -7.76 27.21 -3.96
N VAL A 414 -6.83 26.27 -3.90
CA VAL A 414 -5.43 26.49 -4.23
C VAL A 414 -5.12 25.82 -5.56
N LEU A 415 -4.65 26.58 -6.55
CA LEU A 415 -4.05 26.02 -7.75
C LEU A 415 -2.58 25.72 -7.47
N LEU A 416 -2.12 24.52 -7.81
CA LEU A 416 -0.73 24.13 -7.69
C LEU A 416 -0.04 24.13 -9.06
N LEU A 417 1.08 24.85 -9.15
CA LEU A 417 1.95 24.90 -10.32
C LEU A 417 3.39 24.52 -9.92
N PRO A 418 4.20 23.92 -10.82
CA PRO A 418 3.90 23.55 -12.19
C PRO A 418 2.77 22.50 -12.31
N TRP A 419 2.09 22.48 -13.47
CA TRP A 419 0.89 21.66 -13.70
C TRP A 419 1.23 20.18 -13.94
N GLU A 420 1.78 19.53 -12.92
CA GLU A 420 2.26 18.14 -12.93
C GLU A 420 1.95 17.45 -11.59
N ALA A 421 1.85 16.12 -11.60
CA ALA A 421 1.58 15.34 -10.38
C ALA A 421 2.83 15.13 -9.51
N TYR A 422 3.93 14.77 -10.15
CA TYR A 422 5.16 14.42 -9.47
C TYR A 422 6.15 15.59 -9.51
N ARG A 423 7.00 15.63 -8.48
CA ARG A 423 8.06 16.61 -8.27
C ARG A 423 9.38 15.87 -8.07
N ALA A 424 10.47 16.52 -8.44
CA ALA A 424 11.83 16.05 -8.18
C ALA A 424 12.60 17.20 -7.55
N TYR A 425 12.45 17.36 -6.22
CA TYR A 425 13.01 18.50 -5.51
C TYR A 425 14.52 18.37 -5.29
N ASP A 426 15.26 19.47 -5.40
CA ASP A 426 16.69 19.52 -5.08
C ASP A 426 16.98 19.12 -3.63
N TRP A 427 16.14 19.61 -2.69
CA TRP A 427 16.23 19.28 -1.27
C TRP A 427 15.82 17.82 -0.95
N ASN A 428 15.21 17.11 -1.90
CA ASN A 428 14.90 15.68 -1.78
C ASN A 428 15.81 14.80 -2.69
N ALA A 429 17.02 15.29 -2.99
CA ALA A 429 17.99 14.60 -3.86
C ALA A 429 17.42 14.23 -5.24
N ARG A 430 16.52 15.08 -5.78
CA ARG A 430 15.82 14.90 -7.06
C ARG A 430 15.00 13.61 -7.17
N ARG A 431 14.67 12.97 -6.05
CA ARG A 431 13.80 11.79 -6.07
C ARG A 431 12.38 12.20 -6.45
N SER A 432 11.83 11.50 -7.43
CA SER A 432 10.42 11.61 -7.82
C SER A 432 9.53 11.39 -6.61
N VAL A 433 8.62 12.31 -6.35
CA VAL A 433 7.67 12.26 -5.23
C VAL A 433 6.33 12.86 -5.69
N LEU A 434 5.22 12.28 -5.26
CA LEU A 434 3.91 12.91 -5.42
C LEU A 434 3.93 14.26 -4.70
N ASP A 435 3.36 15.30 -5.31
CA ASP A 435 3.39 16.63 -4.69
C ASP A 435 2.80 16.56 -3.26
N PRO A 436 3.52 17.04 -2.22
CA PRO A 436 3.04 16.98 -0.85
C PRO A 436 1.91 17.96 -0.53
N LEU A 437 1.77 19.06 -1.29
CA LEU A 437 0.88 20.16 -0.94
C LEU A 437 -0.61 19.77 -0.83
N PRO A 438 -1.16 18.85 -1.66
CA PRO A 438 -2.51 18.32 -1.46
C PRO A 438 -2.75 17.67 -0.09
N ARG A 439 -1.71 17.13 0.56
CA ARG A 439 -1.77 16.59 1.94
C ARG A 439 -1.39 17.64 3.00
N TYR A 440 -0.61 18.65 2.61
CA TYR A 440 -0.01 19.66 3.49
C TYR A 440 -0.95 20.84 3.79
N LEU A 441 -1.72 21.28 2.79
CA LEU A 441 -2.54 22.50 2.87
C LEU A 441 -3.93 22.21 3.41
N THR A 442 -4.47 23.17 4.16
CA THR A 442 -5.79 23.08 4.81
C THR A 442 -6.97 23.26 3.86
N ARG A 443 -6.70 23.72 2.63
CA ARG A 443 -7.68 23.97 1.58
C ARG A 443 -7.53 22.97 0.44
N ARG A 444 -8.59 22.80 -0.36
CA ARG A 444 -8.54 21.91 -1.53
C ARG A 444 -7.49 22.41 -2.52
N VAL A 445 -6.56 21.53 -2.85
CA VAL A 445 -5.54 21.80 -3.88
C VAL A 445 -6.01 21.17 -5.19
N ALA A 446 -6.11 21.98 -6.24
CA ALA A 446 -6.26 21.52 -7.62
C ALA A 446 -4.89 21.48 -8.29
N TRP A 447 -4.60 20.33 -8.89
CA TRP A 447 -3.31 19.99 -9.45
C TRP A 447 -3.54 19.02 -10.60
N ASN A 448 -2.54 18.84 -11.46
CA ASN A 448 -2.63 17.89 -12.55
C ASN A 448 -2.37 16.47 -12.03
N ASP A 449 -3.40 15.66 -11.89
CA ASP A 449 -3.33 14.27 -11.42
C ASP A 449 -3.09 13.26 -12.56
N MET A 450 -2.77 13.72 -13.79
CA MET A 450 -2.28 12.84 -14.86
C MET A 450 -1.02 12.09 -14.43
N VAL A 451 -0.98 10.79 -14.73
CA VAL A 451 0.20 9.97 -14.49
C VAL A 451 0.93 9.78 -15.80
N ARG A 452 2.20 10.18 -15.85
CA ARG A 452 3.10 9.88 -16.97
C ARG A 452 3.96 8.68 -16.61
N VAL A 453 3.94 7.66 -17.44
CA VAL A 453 4.76 6.46 -17.29
C VAL A 453 5.60 6.25 -18.57
N GLY A 454 6.92 6.22 -18.43
CA GLY A 454 7.86 6.06 -19.54
C GLY A 454 8.79 7.27 -19.70
N ASP A 455 9.89 7.08 -20.42
CA ASP A 455 10.98 8.05 -20.51
C ASP A 455 10.64 9.22 -21.46
N ARG A 456 11.10 10.42 -21.09
CA ARG A 456 11.26 11.55 -22.02
C ARG A 456 12.68 11.45 -22.60
N GLY A 457 12.93 10.44 -23.45
CA GLY A 457 14.27 10.16 -23.97
C GLY A 457 14.34 9.59 -25.40
N ARG A 458 14.92 10.40 -26.30
CA ARG A 458 15.39 10.22 -27.70
C ARG A 458 14.44 9.81 -28.84
N ASP A 459 13.51 8.88 -28.66
CA ASP A 459 12.75 8.33 -29.82
C ASP A 459 11.25 8.69 -29.82
N GLY A 460 10.78 9.52 -28.88
CA GLY A 460 9.43 10.13 -28.91
C GLY A 460 8.23 9.18 -28.79
N ALA A 461 8.45 7.85 -28.79
CA ALA A 461 7.39 6.85 -28.95
C ALA A 461 7.07 6.01 -27.69
N GLY A 462 7.71 6.28 -26.54
CA GLY A 462 7.70 5.36 -25.39
C GLY A 462 6.92 5.79 -24.14
N GLY A 463 6.29 6.97 -24.10
CA GLY A 463 5.62 7.50 -22.91
C GLY A 463 4.10 7.34 -22.96
N GLY A 464 3.53 6.56 -22.05
CA GLY A 464 2.08 6.50 -21.83
C GLY A 464 1.64 7.61 -20.87
N VAL A 465 0.59 8.36 -21.23
CA VAL A 465 -0.07 9.29 -20.32
C VAL A 465 -1.41 8.69 -19.94
N VAL A 466 -1.59 8.47 -18.64
CA VAL A 466 -2.90 8.17 -18.06
C VAL A 466 -3.58 9.49 -17.73
N GLY A 467 -4.76 9.70 -18.27
CA GLY A 467 -5.53 10.94 -18.16
C GLY A 467 -5.82 11.36 -16.72
N ALA A 468 -6.05 12.66 -16.54
CA ALA A 468 -6.48 13.22 -15.27
C ALA A 468 -7.83 12.63 -14.86
N GLU A 469 -8.00 12.41 -13.57
CA GLU A 469 -9.18 11.75 -13.02
C GLU A 469 -10.07 12.77 -12.30
N ASP A 470 -9.47 13.75 -11.62
CA ASP A 470 -10.13 14.85 -10.92
C ASP A 470 -10.92 15.76 -11.90
N PRO A 471 -12.26 15.92 -11.75
CA PRO A 471 -13.06 16.74 -12.66
C PRO A 471 -12.59 18.19 -12.65
N ARG A 472 -12.03 18.64 -11.53
CA ARG A 472 -11.52 20.00 -11.38
C ARG A 472 -10.21 20.21 -12.12
N ALA A 473 -9.32 19.21 -12.10
CA ALA A 473 -8.10 19.22 -12.90
C ALA A 473 -8.42 19.17 -14.41
N LEU A 474 -9.40 18.36 -14.80
CA LEU A 474 -9.87 18.28 -16.19
C LEU A 474 -10.42 19.63 -16.68
N ALA A 475 -11.27 20.29 -15.89
CA ALA A 475 -11.83 21.60 -16.23
C ALA A 475 -10.77 22.70 -16.35
N LEU A 476 -9.72 22.65 -15.51
CA LEU A 476 -8.64 23.63 -15.51
C LEU A 476 -7.55 23.39 -16.56
N THR A 477 -7.38 22.16 -17.03
CA THR A 477 -6.28 21.80 -17.94
C THR A 477 -6.20 22.68 -19.19
N PRO A 478 -7.31 22.99 -19.90
CA PRO A 478 -7.27 23.90 -21.04
C PRO A 478 -6.76 25.29 -20.67
N LEU A 479 -7.24 25.87 -19.55
CA LEU A 479 -6.80 27.18 -19.06
C LEU A 479 -5.30 27.17 -18.75
N VAL A 480 -4.84 26.18 -17.99
CA VAL A 480 -3.43 26.11 -17.56
C VAL A 480 -2.49 25.89 -18.74
N ARG A 481 -2.88 25.11 -19.76
CA ARG A 481 -2.05 24.82 -20.94
C ARG A 481 -2.10 25.88 -22.05
N SER A 482 -3.12 26.73 -22.11
CA SER A 482 -3.34 27.69 -23.22
C SER A 482 -2.32 28.83 -23.35
N GLY A 483 -1.36 28.96 -22.41
CA GLY A 483 -0.44 30.12 -22.32
C GLY A 483 -1.11 31.43 -21.90
N ALA A 484 -2.44 31.49 -21.84
CA ALA A 484 -3.21 32.68 -21.49
C ALA A 484 -2.99 33.13 -20.01
N PRO A 485 -3.31 34.39 -19.68
CA PRO A 485 -3.37 34.85 -18.29
C PRO A 485 -4.27 33.97 -17.43
N LEU A 486 -3.80 33.60 -16.24
CA LEU A 486 -4.47 32.64 -15.36
C LEU A 486 -5.44 33.31 -14.39
N THR A 487 -5.08 34.49 -13.88
CA THR A 487 -5.75 35.15 -12.75
C THR A 487 -7.27 35.21 -12.89
N GLU A 488 -7.76 35.71 -14.02
CA GLU A 488 -9.20 35.93 -14.23
C GLU A 488 -9.98 34.61 -14.43
N GLY A 489 -9.39 33.63 -15.13
CA GLY A 489 -10.00 32.31 -15.28
C GLY A 489 -10.05 31.55 -13.95
N LEU A 490 -9.02 31.68 -13.13
CA LEU A 490 -8.96 31.10 -11.79
C LEU A 490 -9.92 31.79 -10.81
N ARG A 491 -10.05 33.11 -10.88
CA ARG A 491 -11.04 33.88 -10.10
C ARG A 491 -12.46 33.37 -10.35
N ARG A 492 -12.83 33.21 -11.63
CA ARG A 492 -14.13 32.64 -12.07
C ARG A 492 -14.31 31.18 -11.66
N ALA A 493 -13.22 30.41 -11.58
CA ALA A 493 -13.25 29.03 -11.12
C ALA A 493 -13.16 28.87 -9.58
N GLY A 494 -13.21 29.97 -8.83
CA GLY A 494 -13.26 29.98 -7.37
C GLY A 494 -11.93 29.72 -6.66
N PHE A 495 -10.81 30.04 -7.30
CA PHE A 495 -9.48 29.90 -6.71
C PHE A 495 -9.07 31.16 -5.96
N ARG A 496 -8.71 31.00 -4.69
CA ARG A 496 -8.15 32.07 -3.86
C ARG A 496 -6.65 32.17 -4.00
N PHE A 497 -5.98 31.05 -4.21
CA PHE A 497 -4.52 30.99 -4.18
C PHE A 497 -3.93 30.28 -5.39
N VAL A 498 -2.72 30.70 -5.75
CA VAL A 498 -1.83 29.95 -6.63
C VAL A 498 -0.53 29.73 -5.88
N VAL A 499 -0.13 28.46 -5.76
CA VAL A 499 1.18 28.08 -5.23
C VAL A 499 2.07 27.71 -6.41
N LEU A 500 3.21 28.39 -6.52
CA LEU A 500 4.32 27.96 -7.36
C LEU A 500 5.25 27.14 -6.48
N ASP A 501 5.33 25.84 -6.75
CA ASP A 501 6.14 24.86 -6.03
C ASP A 501 7.44 24.54 -6.80
N GLY A 502 8.50 24.22 -6.06
CA GLY A 502 9.82 23.94 -6.60
C GLY A 502 10.73 25.18 -6.69
N ASP A 503 11.86 25.06 -7.37
CA ASP A 503 12.87 26.12 -7.33
C ASP A 503 12.49 27.36 -8.15
N GLN A 504 12.81 28.53 -7.59
CA GLN A 504 12.48 29.84 -8.15
C GLN A 504 12.89 30.03 -9.63
N SER A 505 13.97 29.39 -10.07
CA SER A 505 14.45 29.44 -11.46
C SER A 505 13.42 28.92 -12.48
N ASN A 506 12.47 28.09 -12.04
CA ASN A 506 11.48 27.44 -12.89
C ASN A 506 10.15 28.20 -12.94
N TRP A 507 10.03 29.32 -12.22
CA TRP A 507 8.76 30.03 -12.08
C TRP A 507 8.55 31.14 -13.12
N ASN A 508 9.58 31.50 -13.90
CA ASN A 508 9.53 32.65 -14.82
C ASN A 508 8.36 32.57 -15.82
N GLU A 509 8.02 31.36 -16.29
CA GLU A 509 6.89 31.13 -17.19
C GLU A 509 5.53 31.51 -16.55
N PHE A 510 5.37 31.31 -15.24
CA PHE A 510 4.10 31.52 -14.55
C PHE A 510 3.92 32.97 -14.07
N HIS A 511 4.99 33.68 -13.72
CA HIS A 511 4.92 35.05 -13.22
C HIS A 511 4.19 35.99 -14.21
N SER A 512 4.51 35.89 -15.50
CA SER A 512 3.89 36.72 -16.53
C SER A 512 2.38 36.44 -16.71
N ARG A 513 1.95 35.23 -16.37
CA ARG A 513 0.55 34.76 -16.49
C ARG A 513 -0.29 35.04 -15.25
N LEU A 514 0.34 35.36 -14.12
CA LEU A 514 -0.31 35.71 -12.85
C LEU A 514 -0.47 37.22 -12.64
N ARG A 515 -0.45 38.02 -13.72
CA ARG A 515 -0.75 39.46 -13.64
C ARG A 515 -2.12 39.68 -12.99
N GLY A 516 -2.16 40.58 -12.01
CA GLY A 516 -3.35 40.84 -11.19
C GLY A 516 -3.50 39.96 -9.95
N ALA A 517 -2.69 38.91 -9.79
CA ALA A 517 -2.57 38.21 -8.52
C ALA A 517 -1.57 38.94 -7.60
N ARG A 518 -1.88 39.04 -6.31
CA ARG A 518 -1.04 39.70 -5.31
C ARG A 518 -0.05 38.70 -4.72
N PRO A 519 1.27 38.95 -4.78
CA PRO A 519 2.24 38.10 -4.09
C PRO A 519 2.04 38.20 -2.58
N VAL A 520 1.91 37.06 -1.90
CA VAL A 520 1.73 36.96 -0.44
C VAL A 520 3.00 36.42 0.22
N TYR A 521 3.69 35.51 -0.46
CA TYR A 521 4.94 34.93 0.00
C TYR A 521 5.81 34.51 -1.18
N THR A 522 7.12 34.67 -1.05
CA THR A 522 8.10 34.19 -2.03
C THR A 522 9.32 33.69 -1.27
N GLY A 523 9.45 32.38 -1.20
CA GLY A 523 10.62 31.68 -0.67
C GLY A 523 11.51 31.14 -1.78
N ARG A 524 12.45 30.27 -1.40
CA ARG A 524 13.37 29.60 -2.33
C ARG A 524 12.68 28.46 -3.08
N HIS A 525 11.81 27.72 -2.40
CA HIS A 525 11.20 26.47 -2.86
C HIS A 525 9.67 26.55 -2.99
N ALA A 526 9.04 27.65 -2.56
CA ALA A 526 7.62 27.90 -2.82
C ALA A 526 7.30 29.40 -2.87
N ALA A 527 6.35 29.79 -3.72
CA ALA A 527 5.74 31.12 -3.72
C ALA A 527 4.22 31.01 -3.69
N LEU A 528 3.58 31.96 -3.01
CA LEU A 528 2.13 32.04 -2.85
C LEU A 528 1.62 33.36 -3.40
N TYR A 529 0.65 33.25 -4.30
CA TYR A 529 -0.08 34.38 -4.88
C TYR A 529 -1.54 34.29 -4.47
N ALA A 530 -2.14 35.42 -4.10
CA ALA A 530 -3.56 35.54 -3.81
C ALA A 530 -4.30 36.18 -4.99
N ILE A 531 -5.50 35.66 -5.28
CA ILE A 531 -6.44 36.20 -6.24
C ILE A 531 -7.59 36.81 -5.44
N ASP A 532 -7.88 38.09 -5.68
CA ASP A 532 -8.93 38.80 -4.96
C ASP A 532 -10.33 38.47 -5.51
N ALA A 533 -11.31 38.42 -4.60
CA ALA A 533 -12.73 38.13 -4.89
C ALA A 533 -12.99 36.88 -5.76
N PRO A 534 -12.62 35.67 -5.28
CA PRO A 534 -12.96 34.43 -5.98
C PRO A 534 -14.48 34.21 -6.00
N GLU A 535 -15.00 33.73 -7.13
CA GLU A 535 -16.40 33.32 -7.23
C GLU A 535 -16.64 32.02 -6.47
N GLN A 536 -17.85 31.81 -5.94
CA GLN A 536 -18.16 30.57 -5.23
C GLN A 536 -18.38 29.44 -6.23
N ALA A 537 -17.43 28.52 -6.32
CA ALA A 537 -17.54 27.29 -7.07
C ALA A 537 -17.57 26.09 -6.10
N PRO A 538 -18.70 25.41 -5.92
CA PRO A 538 -18.76 24.24 -5.05
C PRO A 538 -17.92 23.08 -5.64
N ASP A 539 -17.11 22.43 -4.80
CA ASP A 539 -16.45 21.17 -5.16
C ASP A 539 -17.48 20.04 -5.15
N THR A 540 -17.62 19.32 -6.26
CA THR A 540 -18.62 18.26 -6.41
C THR A 540 -18.06 16.94 -5.89
N GLY A 541 -18.27 16.69 -4.59
CA GLY A 541 -17.99 15.41 -3.94
C GLY A 541 -19.17 14.44 -3.96
N PRO A 542 -18.96 13.17 -3.56
CA PRO A 542 -20.05 12.22 -3.31
C PRO A 542 -20.97 12.71 -2.17
N PRO A 543 -22.21 12.19 -2.07
CA PRO A 543 -23.16 12.59 -1.02
C PRO A 543 -22.60 12.32 0.38
N ALA A 544 -22.28 13.40 1.11
CA ALA A 544 -21.52 13.32 2.36
C ALA A 544 -22.17 12.42 3.42
N PHE A 545 -23.50 12.50 3.56
CA PHE A 545 -24.25 11.66 4.50
C PHE A 545 -24.02 10.16 4.29
N ILE A 546 -24.03 9.70 3.03
CA ILE A 546 -23.88 8.27 2.72
C ILE A 546 -22.44 7.82 2.96
N VAL A 547 -21.45 8.66 2.62
CA VAL A 547 -20.04 8.39 2.90
C VAL A 547 -19.80 8.28 4.41
N ILE A 548 -20.30 9.24 5.19
CA ILE A 548 -20.19 9.24 6.66
C ILE A 548 -20.88 8.00 7.25
N LEU A 549 -22.04 7.59 6.74
CA LEU A 549 -22.72 6.37 7.16
C LEU A 549 -21.85 5.13 6.88
N GLY A 550 -21.18 5.05 5.73
CA GLY A 550 -20.25 3.97 5.40
C GLY A 550 -19.10 3.85 6.41
N TRP A 551 -18.51 4.98 6.79
CA TRP A 551 -17.52 5.05 7.86
C TRP A 551 -18.07 4.61 9.22
N PHE A 552 -19.25 5.13 9.59
CA PHE A 552 -19.91 4.80 10.86
C PHE A 552 -20.20 3.29 10.96
N VAL A 553 -20.69 2.67 9.88
CA VAL A 553 -20.95 1.23 9.83
C VAL A 553 -19.64 0.44 9.99
N ALA A 554 -18.57 0.83 9.30
CA ALA A 554 -17.26 0.16 9.42
C ALA A 554 -16.71 0.25 10.85
N PHE A 555 -16.72 1.44 11.46
CA PHE A 555 -16.23 1.63 12.83
C PHE A 555 -17.11 0.92 13.87
N SER A 556 -18.44 1.01 13.74
CA SER A 556 -19.37 0.32 14.62
C SER A 556 -19.18 -1.20 14.54
N TYR A 557 -18.96 -1.73 13.34
CA TYR A 557 -18.67 -3.14 13.14
C TYR A 557 -17.38 -3.58 13.85
N ILE A 558 -16.29 -2.81 13.70
CA ILE A 558 -15.03 -3.06 14.42
C ILE A 558 -15.27 -3.01 15.93
N TYR A 559 -15.95 -1.98 16.43
CA TYR A 559 -16.22 -1.78 17.85
C TYR A 559 -17.02 -2.96 18.45
N LEU A 560 -18.10 -3.38 17.79
CA LEU A 560 -18.91 -4.51 18.25
C LEU A 560 -18.11 -5.81 18.30
N MET A 561 -17.32 -6.09 17.26
CA MET A 561 -16.49 -7.30 17.17
C MET A 561 -15.37 -7.33 18.21
N VAL A 562 -14.86 -6.16 18.62
CA VAL A 562 -13.90 -6.04 19.71
C VAL A 562 -14.59 -6.15 21.08
N ARG A 563 -15.77 -5.54 21.26
CA ARG A 563 -16.50 -5.48 22.55
C ARG A 563 -17.12 -6.80 23.00
N GLU A 564 -17.60 -7.67 22.09
CA GLU A 564 -18.14 -9.01 22.43
C GLU A 564 -17.17 -9.88 23.27
N SER A 565 -15.90 -9.47 23.36
CA SER A 565 -14.87 -10.03 24.22
C SER A 565 -15.09 -9.84 25.72
N GLY A 566 -15.88 -8.85 26.13
CA GLY A 566 -16.11 -8.53 27.56
C GLY A 566 -17.26 -9.30 28.21
N SER A 567 -18.21 -9.81 27.42
CA SER A 567 -19.48 -10.37 27.94
C SER A 567 -19.57 -11.90 27.94
N SER A 568 -18.61 -12.61 27.34
CA SER A 568 -18.64 -14.08 27.22
C SER A 568 -17.86 -14.84 28.33
N VAL A 569 -17.54 -14.20 29.46
CA VAL A 569 -16.86 -14.83 30.61
C VAL A 569 -17.82 -15.53 31.59
N VAL A 570 -19.14 -15.53 31.35
CA VAL A 570 -20.07 -16.31 32.19
C VAL A 570 -20.07 -17.78 31.80
N ARG A 571 -19.29 -18.56 32.57
CA ARG A 571 -19.28 -20.02 32.70
C ARG A 571 -20.60 -20.70 32.31
N ARG A 572 -20.57 -21.57 31.31
CA ARG A 572 -21.34 -22.84 31.33
C ARG A 572 -20.44 -23.95 31.88
N ARG A 573 -20.33 -24.01 33.20
CA ARG A 573 -20.05 -25.27 33.91
C ARG A 573 -21.41 -25.91 34.17
N SER A 574 -21.92 -26.68 33.21
CA SER A 574 -22.94 -27.69 33.53
C SER A 574 -22.20 -28.89 34.11
N SER A 575 -22.30 -29.01 35.43
CA SER A 575 -21.84 -30.10 36.25
C SER A 575 -22.55 -31.41 35.87
N ASN A 576 -21.80 -32.35 35.28
CA ASN A 576 -22.08 -33.77 35.48
C ASN A 576 -21.45 -34.16 36.81
N VAL A 577 -22.24 -34.19 37.87
CA VAL A 577 -21.88 -34.91 39.09
C VAL A 577 -22.51 -36.29 38.96
N ASP A 578 -21.64 -37.28 38.78
CA ASP A 578 -21.94 -38.70 38.98
C ASP A 578 -22.48 -38.90 40.41
N LEU A 579 -23.76 -39.23 40.53
CA LEU A 579 -24.31 -39.87 41.72
C LEU A 579 -24.37 -41.38 41.47
N ARG A 580 -23.27 -42.06 41.79
CA ARG A 580 -23.27 -43.48 42.15
C ARG A 580 -22.32 -43.71 43.32
N ARG A 581 -22.89 -43.69 44.52
CA ARG A 581 -22.55 -44.52 45.69
C ARG A 581 -23.59 -44.24 46.78
N GLY A 582 -24.25 -45.31 47.23
CA GLY A 582 -25.45 -45.34 48.04
C GLY A 582 -26.32 -46.46 47.51
#